data_AF-A0A7W7SWZ8-F1
#
_entry.id   AF-A0A7W7SWZ8-F1
#
_cell.length_a   1.000
_cell.length_b   1.000
_cell.length_c   1.000
_cell.angle_alpha   90.00
_cell.angle_beta   90.00
_cell.angle_gamma   90.00
#
_symmetry.space_group_name_H-M   'P 1'
#
loop_
_entity.id
_entity.type
_entity.pdbx_description
1 polymer ?
#
loop_
_entity_poly.entity_id
_entity_poly.type
_entity_poly.pdbx_seq_one_letter_code
_entity_poly.pdbx_strand_id
1 'polypeptide(L)'
;MTRPEQQADRRDRATSRLIAGAFAISALGAVGFAVGYVTGGQTQLAGATLAVAFAGLAVGLAIWARKLLPTGGYVEEHEPFASPPAQRRLAAADLTGSGSPIRRRGLLGALALALGALGVAALFPLRSLLPVGSRRPDRALRDSPWAAGVRLVTAEGRPVRPDDVTDDSVLPVFPEGHPRSGDGPAFAVRLDPARYAVRPPAGDLAGLVVHSLLCTHAGCPVALYLKGTGRMLCPCHQSAFDLLAGARPVAGPAARALPGLPVEVGPDGFLRATGDFTAPPGAGFWSRQ
;
A
#
# COMPACT_ATOMS: atom_id res chain seq x y z
N MET A 1 62.47 31.49 -10.32
CA MET A 1 61.50 30.41 -10.58
C MET A 1 62.08 29.51 -11.64
N THR A 2 62.22 28.22 -11.34
CA THR A 2 62.83 27.25 -12.26
C THR A 2 61.81 26.81 -13.32
N ARG A 3 62.27 26.37 -14.50
CA ARG A 3 61.40 25.86 -15.58
C ARG A 3 60.40 24.78 -15.10
N PRO A 4 60.75 23.85 -14.19
CA PRO A 4 59.82 22.90 -13.58
C PRO A 4 58.69 23.55 -12.76
N GLU A 5 58.98 24.56 -11.95
CA GLU A 5 57.99 25.26 -11.13
C GLU A 5 56.97 26.01 -11.99
N GLN A 6 57.41 26.67 -13.06
CA GLN A 6 56.52 27.36 -14.00
C GLN A 6 55.59 26.39 -14.74
N GLN A 7 56.06 25.17 -14.99
CA GLN A 7 55.30 24.13 -15.70
C GLN A 7 54.25 23.48 -14.78
N ALA A 8 54.55 23.33 -13.48
CA ALA A 8 53.60 22.89 -12.46
C ALA A 8 52.46 23.91 -12.25
N ASP A 9 52.80 25.19 -12.08
CA ASP A 9 51.82 26.27 -11.89
C ASP A 9 50.86 26.41 -13.11
N ARG A 10 51.39 26.28 -14.35
CA ARG A 10 50.53 26.23 -15.55
C ARG A 10 49.54 25.04 -15.54
N ARG A 11 49.97 23.87 -15.05
CA ARG A 11 49.15 22.66 -14.97
C ARG A 11 48.08 22.78 -13.88
N ASP A 12 48.41 23.39 -12.75
CA ASP A 12 47.46 23.62 -11.67
C ASP A 12 46.39 24.62 -12.09
N ARG A 13 46.78 25.72 -12.76
CA ARG A 13 45.82 26.67 -13.35
C ARG A 13 44.89 26.03 -14.37
N ALA A 14 45.40 25.12 -15.21
CA ALA A 14 44.56 24.37 -16.16
C ALA A 14 43.59 23.43 -15.43
N THR A 15 44.04 22.75 -14.38
CA THR A 15 43.21 21.85 -13.56
C THR A 15 42.11 22.59 -12.81
N SER A 16 42.43 23.75 -12.22
CA SER A 16 41.46 24.61 -11.54
C SER A 16 40.35 25.09 -12.47
N ARG A 17 40.68 25.39 -13.74
CA ARG A 17 39.67 25.73 -14.76
C ARG A 17 38.72 24.56 -15.07
N LEU A 18 39.23 23.33 -15.12
CA LEU A 18 38.40 22.14 -15.31
C LEU A 18 37.44 21.90 -14.13
N ILE A 19 37.93 22.06 -12.90
CA ILE A 19 37.11 21.95 -11.68
C ILE A 19 36.02 23.02 -11.67
N ALA A 20 36.38 24.27 -11.93
CA ALA A 20 35.42 25.37 -12.01
C ALA A 20 34.36 25.15 -13.09
N GLY A 21 34.74 24.60 -14.26
CA GLY A 21 33.80 24.22 -15.31
C GLY A 21 32.82 23.13 -14.87
N ALA A 22 33.29 22.10 -14.17
CA ALA A 22 32.43 21.03 -13.65
C ALA A 22 31.42 21.56 -12.59
N PHE A 23 31.87 22.47 -11.71
CA PHE A 23 30.98 23.13 -10.75
C PHE A 23 29.99 24.11 -11.40
N ALA A 24 30.38 24.78 -12.49
CA ALA A 24 29.44 25.59 -13.26
C ALA A 24 28.34 24.73 -13.91
N ILE A 25 28.70 23.58 -14.49
CA ILE A 25 27.72 22.60 -15.01
C ILE A 25 26.79 22.11 -13.88
N SER A 26 27.35 21.85 -12.70
CA SER A 26 26.57 21.48 -11.52
C SER A 26 25.52 22.54 -11.16
N ALA A 27 25.93 23.81 -11.09
CA ALA A 27 25.04 24.92 -10.78
C ALA A 27 23.95 25.11 -11.85
N LEU A 28 24.30 24.99 -13.14
CA LEU A 28 23.32 25.06 -14.23
C LEU A 28 22.28 23.94 -14.15
N GLY A 29 22.70 22.72 -13.82
CA GLY A 29 21.79 21.59 -13.57
C GLY A 29 20.84 21.89 -12.40
N ALA A 30 21.36 22.41 -11.28
CA ALA A 30 20.56 22.73 -10.11
C ALA A 30 19.54 23.85 -10.37
N VAL A 31 19.94 24.90 -11.11
CA VAL A 31 19.03 25.97 -11.55
C VAL A 31 17.96 25.42 -12.49
N GLY A 32 18.34 24.59 -13.47
CA GLY A 32 17.40 23.94 -14.37
C GLY A 32 16.37 23.09 -13.63
N PHE A 33 16.80 22.35 -12.61
CA PHE A 33 15.90 21.59 -11.74
C PHE A 33 14.95 22.49 -10.97
N ALA A 34 15.46 23.55 -10.32
CA ALA A 34 14.63 24.46 -9.53
C ALA A 34 13.58 25.18 -10.39
N VAL A 35 13.96 25.67 -11.58
CA VAL A 35 13.04 26.29 -12.53
C VAL A 35 12.01 25.29 -13.02
N GLY A 36 12.43 24.09 -13.43
CA GLY A 36 11.53 23.03 -13.88
C GLY A 36 10.54 22.60 -12.79
N TYR A 37 11.00 22.53 -11.54
CA TYR A 37 10.16 22.17 -10.40
C TYR A 37 9.11 23.24 -10.11
N VAL A 38 9.51 24.51 -10.04
CA VAL A 38 8.59 25.63 -9.73
C VAL A 38 7.57 25.86 -10.86
N THR A 39 7.96 25.65 -12.11
CA THR A 39 7.07 25.84 -13.27
C THR A 39 6.17 24.63 -13.55
N GLY A 40 6.26 23.55 -12.77
CA GLY A 40 5.48 22.33 -13.01
C GLY A 40 5.90 21.58 -14.28
N GLY A 41 7.17 21.67 -14.66
CA GLY A 41 7.74 21.04 -15.84
C GLY A 41 7.72 19.51 -15.79
N GLN A 42 8.05 18.89 -16.92
CA GLN A 42 8.05 17.44 -17.07
C GLN A 42 9.04 16.75 -16.12
N THR A 43 8.62 15.66 -15.47
CA THR A 43 9.41 14.94 -14.45
C THR A 43 10.72 14.34 -15.00
N GLN A 44 10.74 13.93 -16.26
CA GLN A 44 11.95 13.45 -16.94
C GLN A 44 13.03 14.54 -17.06
N LEU A 45 12.63 15.79 -17.34
CA LEU A 45 13.55 16.93 -17.42
C LEU A 45 14.06 17.32 -16.03
N ALA A 46 13.21 17.24 -15.00
CA ALA A 46 13.64 17.41 -13.61
C ALA A 46 14.69 16.36 -13.22
N GLY A 47 14.46 15.09 -13.55
CA GLY A 47 15.45 14.02 -13.34
C GLY A 47 16.78 14.28 -14.06
N ALA A 48 16.72 14.70 -15.33
CA ALA A 48 17.92 14.97 -16.13
C ALA A 48 18.74 16.15 -15.60
N THR A 49 18.10 17.27 -15.27
CA THR A 49 18.77 18.47 -14.74
C THR A 49 19.39 18.20 -13.36
N LEU A 50 18.72 17.42 -12.51
CA LEU A 50 19.26 16.97 -11.23
C LEU A 50 20.45 16.02 -11.40
N ALA A 51 20.40 15.10 -12.37
CA ALA A 51 21.52 14.21 -12.67
C ALA A 51 22.75 14.99 -13.15
N VAL A 52 22.56 15.99 -14.02
CA VAL A 52 23.63 16.91 -14.47
C VAL A 52 24.22 17.68 -13.28
N ALA A 53 23.38 18.14 -12.36
CA ALA A 53 23.81 18.84 -11.15
C ALA A 53 24.78 17.99 -10.32
N PHE A 54 24.39 16.76 -9.99
CA PHE A 54 25.23 15.85 -9.20
C PHE A 54 26.44 15.35 -9.96
N ALA A 55 26.33 15.08 -11.27
CA ALA A 55 27.47 14.65 -12.08
C ALA A 55 28.56 15.73 -12.15
N GLY A 56 28.18 17.00 -12.36
CA GLY A 56 29.12 18.12 -12.34
C GLY A 56 29.83 18.26 -10.99
N LEU A 57 29.08 18.14 -9.89
CA LEU A 57 29.62 18.22 -8.54
C LEU A 57 30.62 17.08 -8.27
N ALA A 58 30.23 15.84 -8.58
CA ALA A 58 31.05 14.65 -8.37
C ALA A 58 32.36 14.71 -9.19
N VAL A 59 32.28 15.09 -10.47
CA VAL A 59 33.46 15.24 -11.33
C VAL A 59 34.38 16.34 -10.80
N GLY A 60 33.85 17.49 -10.41
CA GLY A 60 34.64 18.59 -9.86
C GLY A 60 35.38 18.20 -8.58
N LEU A 61 34.68 17.56 -7.62
CA LEU A 61 35.28 17.07 -6.38
C LEU A 61 36.33 15.99 -6.63
N ALA A 62 36.07 15.04 -7.54
CA ALA A 62 37.01 13.95 -7.85
C ALA A 62 38.29 14.44 -8.55
N ILE A 63 38.21 15.50 -9.37
CA ILE A 63 39.40 16.13 -9.96
C ILE A 63 40.16 16.91 -8.88
N TRP A 64 39.46 17.70 -8.07
CA TRP A 64 40.08 18.47 -6.98
C TRP A 64 40.85 17.55 -6.03
N ALA A 65 40.21 16.48 -5.55
CA ALA A 65 40.81 15.55 -4.61
C ALA A 65 42.05 14.83 -5.15
N ARG A 66 42.07 14.47 -6.44
CA ARG A 66 43.17 13.71 -7.03
C ARG A 66 44.31 14.56 -7.59
N LYS A 67 44.07 15.83 -7.87
CA LYS A 67 45.02 16.66 -8.64
C LYS A 67 45.56 17.88 -7.88
N LEU A 68 44.83 18.44 -6.92
CA LEU A 68 45.28 19.63 -6.19
C LEU A 68 45.41 19.43 -4.68
N LEU A 69 44.74 18.44 -4.08
CA LEU A 69 44.93 18.15 -2.66
C LEU A 69 46.31 17.54 -2.41
N PRO A 70 47.01 17.90 -1.31
CA PRO A 70 48.25 17.26 -0.92
C PRO A 70 48.03 15.76 -0.71
N THR A 71 48.83 14.95 -1.40
CA THR A 71 48.87 13.50 -1.19
C THR A 71 50.12 13.16 -0.41
N GLY A 72 49.96 12.47 0.71
CA GLY A 72 51.07 12.02 1.55
C GLY A 72 50.63 10.92 2.50
N GLY A 73 51.59 10.12 2.97
CA GLY A 73 51.35 9.19 4.07
C GLY A 73 51.30 9.96 5.37
N TYR A 74 50.13 10.09 5.97
CA TYR A 74 49.97 10.57 7.33
C TYR A 74 49.95 9.36 8.26
N VAL A 75 50.83 9.35 9.26
CA VAL A 75 50.82 8.35 10.33
C VAL A 75 50.25 9.03 11.55
N GLU A 76 49.06 8.62 11.97
CA GLU A 76 48.46 9.02 13.24
C GLU A 76 48.72 7.87 14.23
N GLU A 77 49.37 8.17 15.35
CA GLU A 77 49.53 7.18 16.43
C GLU A 77 48.17 6.93 17.06
N HIS A 78 47.77 5.66 17.12
CA HIS A 78 46.53 5.27 17.77
C HIS A 78 46.74 5.15 19.27
N GLU A 79 46.06 6.00 20.03
CA GLU A 79 45.98 5.86 21.49
C GLU A 79 45.46 4.46 21.86
N PRO A 80 45.98 3.84 22.93
CA PRO A 80 45.47 2.56 23.40
C PRO A 80 43.97 2.64 23.71
N PHE A 81 43.19 1.63 23.30
CA PHE A 81 41.76 1.55 23.60
C PHE A 81 41.45 1.58 25.11
N ALA A 82 42.42 1.26 25.96
CA ALA A 82 42.28 1.26 27.41
C ALA A 82 42.67 2.61 27.99
N SER A 83 41.71 3.26 28.67
CA SER A 83 42.00 4.46 29.46
C SER A 83 43.05 4.16 30.55
N PRO A 84 43.96 5.10 30.84
CA PRO A 84 44.97 4.96 31.88
C PRO A 84 44.37 4.53 33.23
N PRO A 85 45.07 3.68 34.03
CA PRO A 85 44.58 3.20 35.32
C PRO A 85 44.17 4.31 36.30
N ALA A 86 44.83 5.48 36.23
CA ALA A 86 44.47 6.65 37.03
C ALA A 86 43.07 7.18 36.67
N GLN A 87 42.76 7.33 35.38
CA GLN A 87 41.45 7.80 34.91
C GLN A 87 40.34 6.81 35.27
N ARG A 88 40.59 5.50 35.12
CA ARG A 88 39.62 4.47 35.53
C ARG A 88 39.32 4.50 37.02
N ARG A 89 40.34 4.72 37.86
CA ARG A 89 40.17 4.86 39.32
C ARG A 89 39.37 6.10 39.69
N LEU A 90 39.62 7.23 39.03
CA LEU A 90 38.88 8.47 39.25
C LEU A 90 37.41 8.30 38.87
N ALA A 91 37.11 7.75 37.69
CA ALA A 91 35.74 7.48 37.27
C ALA A 91 35.00 6.52 38.22
N ALA A 92 35.69 5.47 38.68
CA ALA A 92 35.11 4.55 39.67
C ALA A 92 34.86 5.23 41.03
N ALA A 93 35.77 6.10 41.47
CA ALA A 93 35.61 6.86 42.71
C ALA A 93 34.43 7.84 42.63
N ASP A 94 34.21 8.50 41.49
CA ASP A 94 33.06 9.38 41.28
C ASP A 94 31.74 8.61 41.25
N LEU A 95 31.69 7.45 40.59
CA LEU A 95 30.49 6.61 40.51
C LEU A 95 30.13 5.94 41.85
N THR A 96 31.12 5.60 42.67
CA THR A 96 30.93 4.86 43.93
C THR A 96 31.03 5.73 45.20
N GLY A 97 31.47 6.98 45.07
CA GLY A 97 31.65 7.94 46.16
C GLY A 97 30.34 8.39 46.82
N SER A 98 30.44 9.07 47.96
CA SER A 98 29.29 9.52 48.76
C SER A 98 28.41 10.56 48.04
N GLY A 99 28.99 11.35 47.14
CA GLY A 99 28.27 12.29 46.27
C GLY A 99 27.54 11.65 45.09
N SER A 100 27.72 10.35 44.84
CA SER A 100 27.18 9.67 43.67
C SER A 100 25.64 9.68 43.66
N PRO A 101 24.99 10.15 42.57
CA PRO A 101 23.55 10.05 42.39
C PRO A 101 23.04 8.61 42.45
N ILE A 102 23.88 7.63 42.07
CA ILE A 102 23.51 6.21 42.01
C ILE A 102 23.28 5.61 43.41
N ARG A 103 23.89 6.20 44.45
CA ARG A 103 23.66 5.78 45.84
C ARG A 103 22.30 6.20 46.39
N ARG A 104 21.62 7.16 45.76
CA ARG A 104 20.32 7.69 46.22
C ARG A 104 19.18 6.77 45.76
N ARG A 105 19.13 5.55 46.30
CA ARG A 105 18.19 4.48 45.89
C ARG A 105 16.72 4.92 45.86
N GLY A 106 16.29 5.77 46.80
CA GLY A 106 14.93 6.34 46.81
C GLY A 106 14.64 7.23 45.59
N LEU A 107 15.58 8.10 45.19
CA LEU A 107 15.45 8.95 44.00
C LEU A 107 15.49 8.13 42.72
N LEU A 108 16.35 7.10 42.64
CA LEU A 108 16.37 6.19 41.50
C LEU A 108 15.07 5.39 41.37
N GLY A 109 14.50 4.93 42.49
CA GLY A 109 13.19 4.28 42.52
C GLY A 109 12.07 5.20 42.03
N ALA A 110 12.06 6.46 42.48
CA ALA A 110 11.10 7.46 42.00
C ALA A 110 11.27 7.78 40.51
N LEU A 111 12.51 7.91 40.02
CA LEU A 111 12.80 8.10 38.60
C LEU A 111 12.36 6.89 37.77
N ALA A 112 12.66 5.68 38.23
CA ALA A 112 12.24 4.45 37.56
C ALA A 112 10.72 4.33 37.49
N LEU A 113 10.01 4.70 38.56
CA LEU A 113 8.55 4.74 38.58
C LEU A 113 8.01 5.78 37.58
N ALA A 114 8.57 6.99 37.57
CA ALA A 114 8.15 8.05 36.65
C ALA A 114 8.38 7.66 35.18
N LEU A 115 9.57 7.15 34.85
CA LEU A 115 9.90 6.67 33.50
C LEU A 115 9.07 5.45 33.12
N GLY A 116 8.82 4.53 34.06
CA GLY A 116 7.93 3.38 33.84
C GLY A 116 6.50 3.80 33.54
N ALA A 117 5.96 4.75 34.30
CA ALA A 117 4.64 5.32 34.06
C ALA A 117 4.56 6.03 32.69
N LEU A 118 5.57 6.83 32.33
CA LEU A 118 5.68 7.43 31.00
C LEU A 118 5.77 6.36 29.90
N GLY A 119 6.54 5.29 30.12
CA GLY A 119 6.66 4.17 29.19
C GLY A 119 5.33 3.46 28.95
N VAL A 120 4.55 3.21 30.01
CA VAL A 120 3.19 2.66 29.90
C VAL A 120 2.26 3.65 29.18
N ALA A 121 2.33 4.94 29.51
CA ALA A 121 1.55 5.97 28.82
C ALA A 121 1.91 6.07 27.33
N ALA A 122 3.16 5.84 26.95
CA ALA A 122 3.62 5.82 25.56
C ALA A 122 3.03 4.64 24.76
N LEU A 123 2.50 3.61 25.41
CA LEU A 123 1.74 2.53 24.74
C LEU A 123 0.28 2.93 24.47
N PHE A 124 -0.23 3.98 25.10
CA PHE A 124 -1.62 4.40 24.96
C PHE A 124 -2.04 4.70 23.51
N PRO A 125 -1.22 5.31 22.62
CA PRO A 125 -1.58 5.50 21.22
C PRO A 125 -1.92 4.19 20.47
N LEU A 126 -1.43 3.02 20.90
CA LEU A 126 -1.81 1.72 20.31
C LEU A 126 -3.31 1.43 20.46
N ARG A 127 -3.96 2.04 21.45
CA ARG A 127 -5.42 1.96 21.64
C ARG A 127 -6.20 2.50 20.44
N SER A 128 -5.63 3.43 19.67
CA SER A 128 -6.24 3.96 18.45
C SER A 128 -6.24 2.97 17.28
N LEU A 129 -5.40 1.93 17.34
CA LEU A 129 -5.40 0.83 16.36
C LEU A 129 -6.48 -0.21 16.66
N LEU A 130 -7.08 -0.17 17.85
CA LEU A 130 -8.15 -1.08 18.23
C LEU A 130 -9.51 -0.51 17.78
N PRO A 131 -10.41 -1.34 17.22
CA PRO A 131 -11.70 -0.91 16.66
C PRO A 131 -12.75 -0.61 17.76
N VAL A 132 -12.38 0.16 18.77
CA VAL A 132 -13.27 0.44 19.90
C VAL A 132 -14.19 1.60 19.56
N GLY A 133 -15.49 1.30 19.45
CA GLY A 133 -16.52 2.23 18.99
C GLY A 133 -16.99 1.98 17.56
N SER A 134 -16.26 1.17 16.79
CA SER A 134 -16.67 0.71 15.46
C SER A 134 -17.51 -0.58 15.55
N ARG A 135 -18.23 -0.92 14.47
CA ARG A 135 -18.86 -2.24 14.33
C ARG A 135 -17.78 -3.31 14.52
N ARG A 136 -18.10 -4.38 15.24
CA ARG A 136 -17.16 -5.48 15.42
C ARG A 136 -16.78 -6.05 14.04
N PRO A 137 -15.48 -6.32 13.78
CA PRO A 137 -15.01 -6.72 12.47
C PRO A 137 -15.72 -7.96 11.90
N ASP A 138 -16.10 -8.91 12.75
CA ASP A 138 -16.84 -10.11 12.38
C ASP A 138 -18.23 -9.78 11.80
N ARG A 139 -18.96 -8.84 12.41
CA ARG A 139 -20.26 -8.38 11.89
C ARG A 139 -20.10 -7.55 10.63
N ALA A 140 -19.09 -6.69 10.57
CA ALA A 140 -18.81 -5.88 9.39
C ALA A 140 -18.48 -6.73 8.14
N LEU A 141 -17.93 -7.93 8.32
CA LEU A 141 -17.66 -8.88 7.24
C LEU A 141 -18.83 -9.83 6.91
N ARG A 142 -19.84 -9.90 7.79
CA ARG A 142 -21.04 -10.74 7.59
C ARG A 142 -22.18 -9.95 6.98
N ASP A 143 -22.48 -8.79 7.57
CA ASP A 143 -23.65 -7.99 7.24
C ASP A 143 -23.36 -7.17 5.99
N SER A 144 -24.14 -7.36 4.93
CA SER A 144 -24.07 -6.50 3.75
C SER A 144 -25.17 -5.42 3.78
N PRO A 145 -25.11 -4.39 2.91
CA PRO A 145 -26.21 -3.44 2.77
C PRO A 145 -27.45 -4.01 2.07
N TRP A 146 -27.45 -5.28 1.65
CA TRP A 146 -28.61 -5.93 1.02
C TRP A 146 -29.64 -6.35 2.06
N ALA A 147 -30.90 -6.12 1.73
CA ALA A 147 -32.06 -6.56 2.50
C ALA A 147 -33.26 -6.72 1.57
N ALA A 148 -34.33 -7.35 2.06
CA ALA A 148 -35.58 -7.47 1.33
C ALA A 148 -36.09 -6.08 0.88
N GLY A 149 -36.40 -5.95 -0.41
CA GLY A 149 -36.93 -4.74 -1.03
C GLY A 149 -35.87 -3.76 -1.54
N VAL A 150 -34.57 -3.93 -1.22
CA VAL A 150 -33.50 -3.05 -1.72
C VAL A 150 -33.34 -3.20 -3.23
N ARG A 151 -33.43 -2.10 -3.98
CA ARG A 151 -33.25 -2.14 -5.45
C ARG A 151 -31.80 -2.40 -5.83
N LEU A 152 -31.63 -3.08 -6.97
CA LEU A 152 -30.35 -3.18 -7.66
C LEU A 152 -30.14 -1.92 -8.50
N VAL A 153 -28.99 -1.27 -8.33
CA VAL A 153 -28.60 -0.08 -9.09
C VAL A 153 -27.24 -0.25 -9.77
N THR A 154 -27.00 0.46 -10.88
CA THR A 154 -25.67 0.55 -11.48
C THR A 154 -24.70 1.34 -10.61
N ALA A 155 -23.42 1.42 -10.98
CA ALA A 155 -22.42 2.23 -10.30
C ALA A 155 -22.76 3.74 -10.26
N GLU A 156 -23.66 4.19 -11.12
CA GLU A 156 -24.16 5.57 -11.22
C GLU A 156 -25.46 5.77 -10.42
N GLY A 157 -25.97 4.73 -9.75
CA GLY A 157 -27.21 4.78 -8.99
C GLY A 157 -28.48 4.60 -9.81
N ARG A 158 -28.38 4.22 -11.09
CA ARG A 158 -29.56 3.97 -11.93
C ARG A 158 -30.21 2.62 -11.57
N PRO A 159 -31.51 2.55 -11.26
CA PRO A 159 -32.22 1.29 -11.03
C PRO A 159 -32.17 0.37 -12.25
N VAL A 160 -32.02 -0.93 -12.00
CA VAL A 160 -31.83 -1.96 -13.04
C VAL A 160 -33.13 -2.70 -13.31
N ARG A 161 -33.52 -2.83 -14.58
CA ARG A 161 -34.61 -3.72 -15.04
C ARG A 161 -34.06 -5.08 -15.48
N PRO A 162 -34.88 -6.15 -15.50
CA PRO A 162 -34.45 -7.44 -16.04
C PRO A 162 -33.89 -7.37 -17.48
N ASP A 163 -34.47 -6.50 -18.31
CA ASP A 163 -34.08 -6.32 -19.72
C ASP A 163 -32.78 -5.52 -19.89
N ASP A 164 -32.31 -4.82 -18.84
CA ASP A 164 -31.01 -4.14 -18.86
C ASP A 164 -29.85 -5.14 -18.82
N VAL A 165 -30.11 -6.39 -18.41
CA VAL A 165 -29.11 -7.46 -18.36
C VAL A 165 -29.20 -8.26 -19.65
N THR A 166 -28.38 -7.86 -20.62
CA THR A 166 -28.33 -8.51 -21.93
C THR A 166 -27.69 -9.89 -21.85
N ASP A 167 -28.07 -10.76 -22.78
CA ASP A 167 -27.47 -12.08 -22.94
C ASP A 167 -25.93 -11.99 -23.07
N ASP A 168 -25.25 -13.01 -22.53
CA ASP A 168 -23.79 -13.12 -22.56
C ASP A 168 -23.01 -11.90 -22.03
N SER A 169 -23.63 -11.13 -21.14
CA SER A 169 -23.00 -10.00 -20.46
C SER A 169 -23.18 -10.09 -18.94
N VAL A 170 -22.23 -9.49 -18.21
CA VAL A 170 -22.34 -9.28 -16.78
C VAL A 170 -22.57 -7.80 -16.52
N LEU A 171 -23.56 -7.49 -15.69
CA LEU A 171 -23.84 -6.13 -15.24
C LEU A 171 -23.47 -6.03 -13.75
N PRO A 172 -22.42 -5.26 -13.38
CA PRO A 172 -22.17 -4.95 -11.98
C PRO A 172 -23.34 -4.17 -11.37
N VAL A 173 -23.80 -4.61 -10.20
CA VAL A 173 -24.93 -4.04 -9.48
C VAL A 173 -24.59 -3.81 -8.01
N PHE A 174 -25.20 -2.78 -7.45
CA PHE A 174 -24.98 -2.30 -6.09
C PHE A 174 -26.32 -2.11 -5.38
N PRO A 175 -26.36 -2.12 -4.04
CA PRO A 175 -27.57 -1.81 -3.30
C PRO A 175 -27.92 -0.33 -3.44
N GLU A 176 -29.21 -0.02 -3.62
CA GLU A 176 -29.72 1.35 -3.59
C GLU A 176 -29.26 2.08 -2.30
N GLY A 177 -28.84 3.34 -2.44
CA GLY A 177 -28.24 4.11 -1.34
C GLY A 177 -26.75 3.83 -1.09
N HIS A 178 -26.17 2.79 -1.71
CA HIS A 178 -24.75 2.42 -1.55
C HIS A 178 -24.03 2.18 -2.90
N PRO A 179 -24.16 3.07 -3.91
CA PRO A 179 -23.49 2.89 -5.20
C PRO A 179 -21.97 2.89 -5.02
N ARG A 180 -21.27 2.02 -5.76
CA ARG A 180 -19.80 1.84 -5.69
C ARG A 180 -19.28 1.41 -4.31
N SER A 181 -20.15 0.95 -3.40
CA SER A 181 -19.72 0.37 -2.12
C SER A 181 -18.95 -0.94 -2.34
N GLY A 182 -17.91 -1.14 -1.53
CA GLY A 182 -17.16 -2.39 -1.44
C GLY A 182 -17.79 -3.43 -0.51
N ASP A 183 -18.82 -3.06 0.27
CA ASP A 183 -19.38 -3.89 1.35
C ASP A 183 -20.36 -4.96 0.85
N GLY A 184 -20.66 -4.97 -0.45
CA GLY A 184 -21.52 -5.99 -1.05
C GLY A 184 -21.77 -5.81 -2.54
N PRO A 185 -20.77 -5.51 -3.39
CA PRO A 185 -21.01 -5.45 -4.83
C PRO A 185 -21.42 -6.83 -5.35
N ALA A 186 -22.32 -6.85 -6.32
CA ALA A 186 -22.80 -8.04 -6.99
C ALA A 186 -22.71 -7.86 -8.52
N PHE A 187 -22.95 -8.93 -9.26
CA PHE A 187 -23.19 -8.86 -10.70
C PHE A 187 -24.42 -9.65 -11.07
N ALA A 188 -25.20 -9.13 -12.00
CA ALA A 188 -26.31 -9.80 -12.64
C ALA A 188 -25.87 -10.35 -14.00
N VAL A 189 -26.33 -11.55 -14.34
CA VAL A 189 -26.06 -12.21 -15.62
C VAL A 189 -27.23 -13.08 -16.03
N ARG A 190 -27.49 -13.13 -17.34
CA ARG A 190 -28.50 -14.00 -17.92
C ARG A 190 -27.84 -15.29 -18.42
N LEU A 191 -28.33 -16.42 -17.91
CA LEU A 191 -27.90 -17.76 -18.26
C LEU A 191 -29.09 -18.53 -18.82
N ASP A 192 -28.85 -19.52 -19.68
CA ASP A 192 -29.88 -20.43 -20.14
C ASP A 192 -30.22 -21.47 -19.04
N PRO A 193 -31.46 -21.48 -18.50
CA PRO A 193 -31.86 -22.43 -17.46
C PRO A 193 -31.75 -23.89 -17.88
N ALA A 194 -31.85 -24.20 -19.18
CA ALA A 194 -31.73 -25.57 -19.68
C ALA A 194 -30.29 -26.12 -19.53
N ARG A 195 -29.30 -25.24 -19.34
CA ARG A 195 -27.89 -25.59 -19.20
C ARG A 195 -27.43 -25.75 -17.75
N TYR A 196 -28.30 -25.56 -16.77
CA TYR A 196 -27.93 -25.72 -15.36
C TYR A 196 -27.59 -27.17 -15.03
N ALA A 197 -26.35 -27.40 -14.62
CA ALA A 197 -25.93 -28.64 -14.00
C ALA A 197 -26.39 -28.69 -12.53
N VAL A 198 -26.37 -27.53 -11.86
CA VAL A 198 -26.89 -27.35 -10.49
C VAL A 198 -27.65 -26.04 -10.47
N ARG A 199 -28.88 -26.04 -9.96
CA ARG A 199 -29.66 -24.80 -9.84
C ARG A 199 -28.94 -23.78 -8.93
N PRO A 200 -28.94 -22.49 -9.29
CA PRO A 200 -28.41 -21.44 -8.43
C PRO A 200 -29.08 -21.48 -7.04
N PRO A 201 -28.32 -21.52 -5.93
CA PRO A 201 -28.88 -21.61 -4.58
C PRO A 201 -29.80 -20.44 -4.19
N ALA A 202 -29.58 -19.26 -4.77
CA ALA A 202 -30.40 -18.07 -4.55
C ALA A 202 -31.65 -18.02 -5.46
N GLY A 203 -31.84 -19.01 -6.33
CA GLY A 203 -32.83 -19.01 -7.39
C GLY A 203 -32.39 -18.23 -8.64
N ASP A 204 -33.26 -18.23 -9.64
CA ASP A 204 -33.12 -17.48 -10.88
C ASP A 204 -34.46 -16.84 -11.28
N LEU A 205 -34.40 -15.74 -12.04
CA LEU A 205 -35.56 -15.10 -12.65
C LEU A 205 -35.52 -15.30 -14.16
N ALA A 206 -36.07 -16.42 -14.63
CA ALA A 206 -36.03 -16.81 -16.03
C ALA A 206 -34.60 -16.75 -16.61
N GLY A 207 -33.66 -17.38 -15.90
CA GLY A 207 -32.25 -17.42 -16.28
C GLY A 207 -31.41 -16.26 -15.76
N LEU A 208 -32.01 -15.18 -15.26
CA LEU A 208 -31.28 -14.09 -14.60
C LEU A 208 -30.85 -14.55 -13.20
N VAL A 209 -29.54 -14.57 -12.97
CA VAL A 209 -28.94 -14.87 -11.66
C VAL A 209 -28.09 -13.69 -11.19
N VAL A 210 -27.98 -13.55 -9.87
CA VAL A 210 -27.16 -12.52 -9.25
C VAL A 210 -26.22 -13.17 -8.25
N HIS A 211 -24.94 -12.87 -8.35
CA HIS A 211 -23.91 -13.38 -7.44
C HIS A 211 -23.04 -12.24 -6.91
N SER A 212 -22.38 -12.46 -5.77
CA SER A 212 -21.38 -11.53 -5.26
C SER A 212 -20.27 -11.31 -6.29
N LEU A 213 -19.90 -10.05 -6.49
CA LEU A 213 -18.76 -9.65 -7.31
C LEU A 213 -17.44 -9.95 -6.60
N LEU A 214 -17.46 -10.26 -5.29
CA LEU A 214 -16.26 -10.48 -4.50
C LEU A 214 -15.83 -11.96 -4.55
N CYS A 215 -14.62 -12.19 -5.07
CA CYS A 215 -13.98 -13.51 -5.08
C CYS A 215 -13.88 -14.08 -3.65
N THR A 216 -14.26 -15.34 -3.49
CA THR A 216 -14.23 -16.04 -2.20
C THR A 216 -12.84 -16.42 -1.71
N HIS A 217 -11.79 -16.17 -2.49
CA HIS A 217 -10.41 -16.33 -2.03
C HIS A 217 -10.00 -15.13 -1.16
N ALA A 218 -9.75 -13.99 -1.80
CA ALA A 218 -9.17 -12.80 -1.17
C ALA A 218 -9.96 -11.50 -1.45
N GLY A 219 -11.21 -11.60 -1.91
CA GLY A 219 -12.10 -10.45 -2.07
C GLY A 219 -11.92 -9.62 -3.35
N CYS A 220 -11.00 -9.97 -4.25
CA CYS A 220 -10.89 -9.28 -5.55
C CYS A 220 -12.21 -9.35 -6.35
N PRO A 221 -12.58 -8.29 -7.10
CA PRO A 221 -13.70 -8.35 -8.02
C PRO A 221 -13.52 -9.44 -9.08
N VAL A 222 -14.47 -10.38 -9.18
CA VAL A 222 -14.56 -11.31 -10.30
C VAL A 222 -15.13 -10.52 -11.47
N ALA A 223 -14.27 -10.02 -12.37
CA ALA A 223 -14.66 -9.02 -13.37
C ALA A 223 -14.63 -9.53 -14.83
N LEU A 224 -14.22 -10.77 -15.06
CA LEU A 224 -14.03 -11.32 -16.41
C LEU A 224 -15.04 -12.44 -16.68
N TYR A 225 -16.04 -12.18 -17.52
CA TYR A 225 -17.01 -13.18 -17.94
C TYR A 225 -16.58 -13.85 -19.24
N LEU A 226 -16.46 -15.18 -19.23
CA LEU A 226 -16.13 -15.98 -20.40
C LEU A 226 -17.42 -16.35 -21.13
N LYS A 227 -17.79 -15.51 -22.10
CA LYS A 227 -18.99 -15.64 -22.94
C LYS A 227 -19.16 -17.06 -23.50
N GLY A 228 -20.40 -17.54 -23.58
CA GLY A 228 -20.73 -18.89 -24.04
C GLY A 228 -20.43 -20.02 -23.04
N THR A 229 -19.44 -19.88 -22.15
CA THR A 229 -19.06 -20.94 -21.19
C THR A 229 -19.80 -20.87 -19.86
N GLY A 230 -20.42 -19.72 -19.53
CA GLY A 230 -21.08 -19.50 -18.23
C GLY A 230 -20.09 -19.41 -17.06
N ARG A 231 -18.84 -18.99 -17.32
CA ARG A 231 -17.78 -18.91 -16.30
C ARG A 231 -17.39 -17.48 -15.97
N MET A 232 -17.16 -17.24 -14.69
CA MET A 232 -16.63 -15.99 -14.16
C MET A 232 -15.19 -16.17 -13.69
N LEU A 233 -14.28 -15.30 -14.10
CA LEU A 233 -12.85 -15.37 -13.76
C LEU A 233 -12.44 -14.20 -12.87
N CYS A 234 -11.69 -14.53 -11.82
CA CYS A 234 -10.98 -13.58 -10.98
C CYS A 234 -9.60 -13.26 -11.60
N PRO A 235 -9.30 -12.00 -11.95
CA PRO A 235 -8.03 -11.65 -12.60
C PRO A 235 -6.82 -11.74 -11.65
N CYS A 236 -7.03 -11.70 -10.32
CA CYS A 236 -5.93 -11.65 -9.35
C CYS A 236 -5.12 -12.96 -9.30
N HIS A 237 -5.81 -14.09 -9.16
CA HIS A 237 -5.17 -15.42 -8.99
C HIS A 237 -5.88 -16.50 -9.80
N GLN A 238 -6.60 -16.06 -10.85
CA GLN A 238 -7.19 -16.93 -11.87
C GLN A 238 -8.19 -17.98 -11.33
N SER A 239 -8.86 -17.67 -10.21
CA SER A 239 -10.00 -18.48 -9.78
C SER A 239 -11.13 -18.36 -10.79
N ALA A 240 -11.58 -19.50 -11.34
CA ALA A 240 -12.70 -19.56 -12.27
C ALA A 240 -13.91 -20.19 -11.57
N PHE A 241 -15.08 -19.60 -11.74
CA PHE A 241 -16.34 -20.03 -11.14
C PHE A 241 -17.32 -20.43 -12.23
N ASP A 242 -17.90 -21.61 -12.12
CA ASP A 242 -18.89 -22.12 -13.07
C ASP A 242 -20.30 -21.75 -12.62
N LEU A 243 -20.89 -20.74 -13.26
CA LEU A 243 -22.20 -20.21 -12.90
C LEU A 243 -23.34 -21.19 -13.21
N LEU A 244 -23.15 -22.11 -14.16
CA LEU A 244 -24.11 -23.17 -14.49
C LEU A 244 -24.08 -24.32 -13.47
N ALA A 245 -23.07 -24.36 -12.60
CA ALA A 245 -22.91 -25.34 -11.55
C ALA A 245 -22.89 -24.69 -10.16
N GLY A 246 -23.82 -23.76 -9.91
CA GLY A 246 -23.99 -23.10 -8.61
C GLY A 246 -22.83 -22.15 -8.24
N ALA A 247 -22.17 -21.57 -9.24
CA ALA A 247 -21.01 -20.69 -9.08
C ALA A 247 -19.85 -21.31 -8.29
N ARG A 248 -19.69 -22.63 -8.34
CA ARG A 248 -18.58 -23.34 -7.68
C ARG A 248 -17.25 -23.04 -8.38
N PRO A 249 -16.12 -22.97 -7.65
CA PRO A 249 -14.82 -22.84 -8.26
C PRO A 249 -14.45 -24.11 -9.04
N VAL A 250 -13.87 -23.93 -10.23
CA VAL A 250 -13.40 -25.00 -11.13
C VAL A 250 -11.92 -24.88 -11.45
N ALA A 251 -11.28 -23.76 -11.09
CA ALA A 251 -9.84 -23.54 -11.20
C ALA A 251 -9.38 -22.49 -10.19
N GLY A 252 -8.07 -22.43 -9.94
CA GLY A 252 -7.43 -21.46 -9.05
C GLY A 252 -7.66 -21.74 -7.55
N PRO A 253 -7.24 -20.81 -6.67
CA PRO A 253 -7.19 -21.05 -5.22
C PRO A 253 -8.50 -20.86 -4.46
N ALA A 254 -9.56 -20.33 -5.09
CA ALA A 254 -10.85 -20.19 -4.40
C ALA A 254 -11.44 -21.56 -4.04
N ALA A 255 -11.78 -21.75 -2.77
CA ALA A 255 -12.32 -23.01 -2.25
C ALA A 255 -13.84 -23.00 -2.03
N ARG A 256 -14.53 -21.89 -2.34
CA ARG A 256 -15.96 -21.70 -2.07
C ARG A 256 -16.68 -21.10 -3.26
N ALA A 257 -17.94 -21.49 -3.46
CA ALA A 257 -18.79 -20.89 -4.49
C ALA A 257 -19.05 -19.40 -4.23
N LEU A 258 -19.29 -18.63 -5.29
CA LEU A 258 -19.73 -17.23 -5.14
C LEU A 258 -21.13 -17.21 -4.50
N PRO A 259 -21.35 -16.47 -3.39
CA PRO A 259 -22.67 -16.34 -2.81
C PRO A 259 -23.66 -15.75 -3.81
N GLY A 260 -24.85 -16.34 -3.89
CA GLY A 260 -25.94 -15.82 -4.72
C GLY A 260 -26.73 -14.77 -3.97
N LEU A 261 -27.30 -13.79 -4.67
CA LEU A 261 -28.22 -12.80 -4.11
C LEU A 261 -29.62 -13.12 -4.64
N PRO A 262 -30.60 -13.44 -3.78
CA PRO A 262 -31.94 -13.76 -4.23
C PRO A 262 -32.64 -12.46 -4.64
N VAL A 263 -33.26 -12.46 -5.81
CA VAL A 263 -33.87 -11.27 -6.42
C VAL A 263 -35.27 -11.53 -6.93
N GLU A 264 -36.06 -10.47 -7.02
CA GLU A 264 -37.40 -10.45 -7.62
C GLU A 264 -37.59 -9.21 -8.49
N VAL A 265 -38.65 -9.20 -9.30
CA VAL A 265 -39.10 -8.00 -10.00
C VAL A 265 -40.12 -7.28 -9.12
N GLY A 266 -39.78 -6.07 -8.69
CA GLY A 266 -40.69 -5.23 -7.92
C GLY A 266 -41.91 -4.75 -8.73
N PRO A 267 -42.93 -4.19 -8.07
CA PRO A 267 -44.15 -3.69 -8.72
C PRO A 267 -43.89 -2.53 -9.69
N ASP A 268 -42.76 -1.84 -9.55
CA ASP A 268 -42.24 -0.79 -10.44
C ASP A 268 -41.45 -1.33 -11.65
N GLY A 269 -41.31 -2.65 -11.75
CA GLY A 269 -40.62 -3.36 -12.82
C GLY A 269 -39.09 -3.29 -12.73
N PHE A 270 -38.54 -2.92 -11.57
CA PHE A 270 -37.10 -2.91 -11.29
C PHE A 270 -36.71 -4.12 -10.43
N LEU A 271 -35.46 -4.57 -10.56
CA LEU A 271 -34.92 -5.66 -9.76
C LEU A 271 -34.73 -5.23 -8.30
N ARG A 272 -35.15 -6.11 -7.38
CA ARG A 272 -34.99 -5.94 -5.93
C ARG A 272 -34.43 -7.21 -5.32
N ALA A 273 -33.61 -7.07 -4.29
CA ALA A 273 -33.21 -8.19 -3.47
C ALA A 273 -34.37 -8.64 -2.57
N THR A 274 -34.53 -9.95 -2.37
CA THR A 274 -35.52 -10.51 -1.43
C THR A 274 -34.89 -10.82 -0.05
N GLY A 275 -33.58 -10.66 0.07
CA GLY A 275 -32.79 -10.88 1.28
C GLY A 275 -31.32 -10.56 1.04
N ASP A 276 -30.46 -10.99 1.97
CA ASP A 276 -29.01 -10.91 1.82
C ASP A 276 -28.46 -12.08 0.97
N PHE A 277 -27.16 -12.10 0.71
CA PHE A 277 -26.47 -13.18 0.05
C PHE A 277 -26.67 -14.53 0.77
N THR A 278 -26.63 -15.63 0.01
CA THR A 278 -26.74 -16.99 0.57
C THR A 278 -25.60 -17.38 1.52
N ALA A 279 -24.52 -16.61 1.55
CA ALA A 279 -23.44 -16.68 2.52
C ALA A 279 -22.66 -15.34 2.54
N PRO A 280 -21.86 -15.05 3.59
CA PRO A 280 -21.05 -13.83 3.62
C PRO A 280 -20.18 -13.67 2.36
N PRO A 281 -20.28 -12.53 1.65
CA PRO A 281 -19.55 -12.27 0.41
C PRO A 281 -18.04 -12.09 0.65
N GLY A 282 -17.24 -12.30 -0.38
CA GLY A 282 -15.80 -12.08 -0.34
C GLY A 282 -14.97 -13.11 0.44
N ALA A 283 -13.84 -12.65 0.94
CA ALA A 283 -12.79 -13.49 1.55
C ALA A 283 -13.26 -14.24 2.80
N GLY A 284 -12.55 -15.31 3.15
CA GLY A 284 -12.83 -16.07 4.37
C GLY A 284 -12.34 -15.32 5.61
N PHE A 285 -13.02 -15.51 6.74
CA PHE A 285 -12.59 -15.01 8.05
C PHE A 285 -12.88 -16.05 9.13
N TRP A 286 -12.20 -15.92 10.27
CA TRP A 286 -12.10 -16.97 11.29
C TRP A 286 -13.44 -17.35 11.91
N SER A 287 -14.31 -16.36 12.14
CA SER A 287 -15.66 -16.54 12.67
C SER A 287 -16.70 -16.42 11.55
N ARG A 288 -16.56 -17.13 10.43
CA ARG A 288 -17.51 -17.07 9.29
C ARG A 288 -18.71 -18.02 9.40
N GLN A 289 -18.60 -19.08 10.21
CA GLN A 289 -19.70 -20.02 10.48
C GLN A 289 -20.71 -19.34 11.40
#